data_AF-D1LUC7-F1
#
_entry.id   AF-D1LUC7-F1
#
_cell.length_a   1.000
_cell.length_b   1.000
_cell.length_c   1.000
_cell.angle_alpha   90.00
_cell.angle_beta   90.00
_cell.angle_gamma   90.00
#
_symmetry.space_group_name_H-M   'P 1'
#
loop_
_entity.id
_entity.type
_entity.pdbx_description
1 polymer ?
#
loop_
_entity_poly.entity_id
_entity_poly.type
_entity_poly.pdbx_seq_one_letter_code
_entity_poly.pdbx_strand_id
1 'polypeptide(L)'
;PFESTIPLLVTYGNRTVTNGGELKPSQVANQPQVIIGVNDPTALYTLVLVDPDAPSPSYPSFREYLHWMVTDIPATNAASFGMYVITYFHP
;
A
#
# COMPACT_ATOMS: atom_id res chain seq x y z
N PRO A 1 -2.50 4.30 -20.17
CA PRO A 1 -3.57 4.26 -19.15
C PRO A 1 -3.76 2.84 -18.62
N PHE A 2 -4.04 2.69 -17.33
CA PHE A 2 -4.38 1.39 -16.74
C PHE A 2 -5.88 1.35 -16.44
N GLU A 3 -6.47 0.16 -16.51
CA GLU A 3 -7.83 -0.07 -16.02
C GLU A 3 -7.74 -0.80 -14.68
N SER A 4 -8.32 -0.21 -13.63
CA SER A 4 -8.37 -0.82 -12.30
C SER A 4 -9.42 -1.93 -12.30
N THR A 5 -9.00 -3.19 -12.31
CA THR A 5 -9.89 -4.36 -12.34
C THR A 5 -10.02 -5.07 -10.99
N ILE A 6 -9.08 -4.84 -10.07
CA ILE A 6 -9.05 -5.48 -8.76
C ILE A 6 -9.30 -4.43 -7.67
N PRO A 7 -10.35 -4.57 -6.85
CA PRO A 7 -10.57 -3.71 -5.70
C PRO A 7 -9.42 -3.83 -4.69
N LEU A 8 -8.95 -2.71 -4.17
CA LEU A 8 -7.96 -2.65 -3.09
C LEU A 8 -8.54 -1.86 -1.92
N LEU A 9 -8.68 -2.52 -0.77
CA LEU A 9 -9.12 -1.87 0.47
C LEU A 9 -7.95 -1.74 1.43
N VAL A 10 -7.60 -0.50 1.77
CA VAL A 10 -6.53 -0.17 2.72
C VAL A 10 -7.16 0.53 3.92
N THR A 11 -6.90 0.03 5.13
CA THR A 11 -7.40 0.63 6.37
C THR A 11 -6.28 0.84 7.41
N TYR A 12 -6.25 2.05 7.97
CA TYR A 12 -5.44 2.38 9.15
C TYR A 12 -6.36 2.45 10.37
N GLY A 13 -6.35 1.40 11.19
CA GLY A 13 -7.32 1.27 12.30
C GLY A 13 -8.75 1.23 11.78
N ASN A 14 -9.56 2.24 12.12
CA ASN A 14 -10.95 2.38 11.68
C ASN A 14 -11.14 3.33 10.48
N ARG A 15 -10.05 3.75 9.82
CA ARG A 15 -10.09 4.69 8.69
C ARG A 15 -9.73 3.99 7.38
N THR A 16 -10.64 4.06 6.42
CA THR A 16 -10.38 3.62 5.05
C THR A 16 -9.66 4.71 4.28
N VAL A 17 -8.60 4.33 3.55
CA VAL A 17 -7.88 5.23 2.64
C VAL A 17 -8.75 5.51 1.43
N THR A 18 -8.80 6.78 1.03
CA THR A 18 -9.47 7.23 -0.20
C THR A 18 -8.52 8.08 -1.03
N ASN A 19 -8.72 8.12 -2.34
CA ASN A 19 -7.88 8.93 -3.24
C ASN A 19 -7.98 10.41 -2.88
N GLY A 20 -6.83 11.03 -2.61
CA GLY A 20 -6.73 12.43 -2.16
C GLY A 20 -7.19 12.68 -0.72
N GLY A 21 -7.52 11.63 0.05
CA GLY A 21 -7.88 11.77 1.46
C GLY A 21 -6.65 12.06 2.33
N GLU A 22 -6.75 13.07 3.20
CA GLU A 22 -5.67 13.41 4.12
C GLU A 22 -5.66 12.52 5.36
N LEU A 23 -4.47 11.99 5.70
CA LEU A 23 -4.21 11.29 6.94
C LEU A 23 -3.05 11.97 7.67
N LYS A 24 -3.18 12.12 8.98
CA LYS A 24 -2.12 12.67 9.83
C LYS A 24 -1.00 11.62 10.00
N PRO A 25 0.27 12.03 10.18
CA PRO A 25 1.37 11.10 10.45
C PRO A 25 1.08 10.14 11.61
N SER A 26 0.44 10.62 12.67
CA SER A 26 0.04 9.77 13.82
C SER A 26 -1.00 8.69 13.48
N GLN A 27 -1.76 8.86 12.41
CA GLN A 27 -2.77 7.89 11.95
C GLN A 27 -2.15 6.79 11.09
N VAL A 28 -0.99 7.03 10.49
CA VAL A 28 -0.27 6.09 9.62
C VAL A 28 1.02 5.57 10.27
N ALA A 29 1.20 5.76 11.57
CA ALA A 29 2.38 5.30 12.29
C ALA A 29 2.55 3.76 12.27
N ASN A 30 1.43 3.03 12.21
CA ASN A 30 1.41 1.56 12.13
C ASN A 30 0.99 1.12 10.73
N GLN A 31 1.51 -0.04 10.30
CA GLN A 31 1.17 -0.67 9.03
C GLN A 31 -0.37 -0.83 8.86
N PRO A 32 -0.93 -0.53 7.68
CA PRO A 32 -2.36 -0.69 7.45
C PRO A 32 -2.73 -2.16 7.23
N GLN A 33 -4.02 -2.46 7.41
CA GLN A 33 -4.59 -3.69 6.87
C GLN A 33 -4.90 -3.49 5.39
N VAL A 34 -4.54 -4.48 4.57
CA VAL A 34 -4.76 -4.46 3.12
C VAL A 34 -5.49 -5.71 2.70
N ILE A 35 -6.64 -5.52 2.07
CA ILE A 35 -7.48 -6.58 1.49
C ILE A 35 -7.51 -6.38 -0.02
N ILE A 36 -7.16 -7.42 -0.77
CA ILE A 36 -7.16 -7.44 -2.23
C ILE A 36 -8.40 -8.22 -2.69
N GLY A 37 -9.12 -7.67 -3.66
CA GLY A 37 -10.25 -8.35 -4.28
C GLY A 37 -9.82 -9.59 -5.08
N VAL A 38 -10.72 -10.56 -5.19
CA VAL A 38 -10.45 -11.81 -5.92
C VAL A 38 -11.09 -11.76 -7.29
N ASN A 39 -10.28 -11.90 -8.35
CA ASN A 39 -10.76 -12.18 -9.70
C ASN A 39 -10.30 -13.56 -10.17
N ASP A 40 -9.01 -13.85 -10.01
CA ASP A 40 -8.42 -15.17 -10.16
C ASP A 40 -7.88 -15.65 -8.80
N PRO A 41 -8.41 -16.75 -8.23
CA PRO A 41 -7.96 -17.27 -6.93
C PRO A 41 -6.54 -17.85 -6.95
N THR A 42 -5.96 -18.09 -8.13
CA THR A 42 -4.60 -18.62 -8.29
C THR A 42 -3.54 -17.53 -8.47
N ALA A 43 -3.96 -16.28 -8.66
CA ALA A 43 -3.06 -15.16 -8.86
C ALA A 43 -2.29 -14.81 -7.57
N LEU A 44 -1.05 -14.35 -7.78
CA LEU A 44 -0.23 -13.72 -6.75
C LEU A 44 -0.11 -12.22 -7.04
N TYR A 45 -0.23 -11.43 -5.99
CA TYR A 45 -0.15 -9.97 -6.08
C TYR A 45 1.10 -9.43 -5.39
N THR A 46 1.54 -8.27 -5.86
CA THR A 46 2.58 -7.46 -5.21
C THR A 46 1.96 -6.13 -4.79
N LEU A 47 2.16 -5.75 -3.53
CA LEU A 47 1.79 -4.46 -2.98
C LEU A 47 3.03 -3.58 -2.86
N VAL A 48 2.92 -2.34 -3.33
CA VAL A 48 3.96 -1.32 -3.26
C VAL A 48 3.34 -0.03 -2.69
N LEU A 49 3.95 0.51 -1.63
CA LEU A 49 3.62 1.82 -1.08
C LEU A 49 4.82 2.74 -1.24
N VAL A 50 4.67 3.82 -2.01
CA VAL A 50 5.73 4.76 -2.34
C VAL A 50 5.29 6.21 -2.08
N ASP A 51 6.24 7.04 -1.67
CA ASP A 51 6.11 8.49 -1.67
C ASP A 51 6.89 9.09 -2.87
N PRO A 52 6.20 9.58 -3.90
CA PRO A 52 6.83 10.20 -5.07
C PRO A 52 7.33 11.62 -4.80
N ASP A 53 7.01 12.18 -3.64
CA ASP A 53 7.23 13.57 -3.27
C ASP A 53 8.25 13.71 -2.14
N ALA A 54 8.97 12.66 -1.76
CA ALA A 54 9.95 12.72 -0.68
C ALA A 54 11.21 13.55 -1.03
N PRO A 55 11.76 14.39 -0.12
CA PRO A 55 11.19 14.77 1.19
C PRO A 55 10.10 15.84 1.12
N SER A 56 9.97 16.58 0.01
CA SER A 56 8.85 17.49 -0.21
C SER A 56 8.43 17.55 -1.68
N PRO A 57 7.13 17.80 -1.99
CA PRO A 57 6.66 17.91 -3.37
C PRO A 57 7.39 18.99 -4.19
N SER A 58 7.91 20.02 -3.52
CA SER A 58 8.69 21.10 -4.14
C SER A 58 10.15 20.74 -4.40
N TYR A 59 10.71 19.76 -3.68
CA TYR A 59 12.08 19.28 -3.84
C TYR A 59 12.14 17.76 -3.61
N PRO A 60 11.63 16.95 -4.56
CA PRO A 60 11.45 15.52 -4.38
C PRO A 60 12.75 14.73 -4.68
N SER A 61 13.84 15.05 -3.98
CA SER A 61 15.16 14.47 -4.24
C SER A 61 15.29 12.98 -3.90
N PHE A 62 14.36 12.43 -3.12
CA PHE A 62 14.34 11.01 -2.71
C PHE A 62 13.24 10.21 -3.41
N ARG A 63 12.56 10.79 -4.41
CA ARG A 63 11.52 10.06 -5.14
C ARG A 63 12.11 8.84 -5.88
N GLU A 64 11.47 7.68 -5.88
CA GLU A 64 10.32 7.26 -5.05
C GLU A 64 10.83 6.67 -3.73
N TYR A 65 10.33 7.18 -2.60
CA TYR A 65 10.69 6.62 -1.31
C TYR A 65 9.80 5.41 -1.02
N LEU A 66 10.41 4.22 -0.95
CA LEU A 66 9.71 2.96 -0.78
C LEU A 66 9.39 2.71 0.71
N HIS A 67 8.13 2.95 1.08
CA HIS A 67 7.64 2.76 2.46
C HIS A 67 7.34 1.31 2.79
N TRP A 68 6.81 0.54 1.84
CA TRP A 68 6.40 -0.84 2.09
C TRP A 68 6.34 -1.64 0.80
N MET A 69 6.85 -2.88 0.83
CA MET A 69 6.77 -3.81 -0.31
C MET A 69 6.52 -5.23 0.17
N VAL A 70 5.45 -5.83 -0.35
CA VAL A 70 5.08 -7.22 -0.09
C VAL A 70 4.80 -7.90 -1.41
N THR A 71 5.44 -9.04 -1.66
CA THR A 71 5.25 -9.88 -2.84
C THR A 71 4.48 -11.14 -2.48
N ASP A 72 4.14 -11.95 -3.48
CA ASP A 72 3.56 -13.29 -3.31
C ASP A 72 2.30 -13.31 -2.43
N ILE A 73 1.50 -12.24 -2.47
CA ILE A 73 0.23 -12.17 -1.73
C ILE A 73 -0.80 -13.04 -2.47
N PRO A 74 -1.32 -14.11 -1.86
CA PRO A 74 -2.35 -14.92 -2.50
C PRO A 74 -3.65 -14.12 -2.66
N ALA A 75 -4.31 -14.24 -3.81
CA ALA A 75 -5.51 -13.48 -4.15
C ALA A 75 -6.61 -13.47 -3.08
N THR A 76 -6.80 -14.57 -2.38
CA THR A 76 -7.86 -14.77 -1.39
C THR A 76 -7.52 -14.28 0.01
N ASN A 77 -6.35 -13.64 0.20
CA ASN A 77 -5.81 -13.30 1.50
C ASN A 77 -5.43 -11.81 1.63
N ALA A 78 -5.15 -11.40 2.87
CA ALA A 78 -4.60 -10.08 3.17
C ALA A 78 -3.11 -10.00 2.83
N ALA A 79 -2.58 -8.79 2.67
CA ALA A 79 -1.15 -8.58 2.41
C ALA A 79 -0.23 -9.21 3.48
N SER A 80 -0.73 -9.43 4.71
CA SER A 80 0.03 -10.11 5.76
C SER A 80 0.43 -11.56 5.45
N PHE A 81 -0.18 -12.19 4.44
CA PHE A 81 0.15 -13.55 3.99
C PHE A 81 1.20 -13.60 2.89
N GLY A 82 1.65 -12.44 2.37
CA GLY A 82 2.73 -12.36 1.39
C GLY A 82 4.13 -12.36 2.02
N MET A 83 5.14 -12.29 1.16
CA MET A 83 6.54 -12.15 1.53
C MET A 83 6.91 -10.67 1.65
N TYR A 84 7.41 -10.26 2.82
CA TYR A 84 7.89 -8.89 3.06
C TYR A 84 9.27 -8.72 2.43
N VAL A 85 9.34 -7.93 1.35
CA VAL A 85 10.61 -7.53 0.74
C VAL A 85 11.15 -6.29 1.45
N ILE A 86 10.27 -5.34 1.77
CA ILE A 86 10.56 -4.15 2.59
C ILE A 86 9.54 -4.08 3.70
N THR A 87 9.98 -3.96 4.95
CA THR A 87 9.11 -3.76 6.12
C THR A 87 8.48 -2.37 6.08
N TYR A 88 7.29 -2.23 6.67
CA TYR A 88 6.60 -0.94 6.70
C TYR A 88 7.41 0.13 7.45
N PHE A 89 7.73 1.21 6.74
CA PHE A 89 8.23 2.48 7.29
C PHE A 89 7.14 3.52 7.16
N HIS A 90 6.72 4.11 8.28
CA HIS A 90 5.67 5.13 8.25
C HIS A 90 6.11 6.34 7.41
N PRO A 91 5.17 6.95 6.65
CA PRO A 91 5.35 8.29 6.07
C PRO A 91 5.64 9.38 7.11
#